data_AF-A0A550H471-F1
#
_entry.id   AF-A0A550H471-F1
#
_cell.length_a   1.000
_cell.length_b   1.000
_cell.length_c   1.000
_cell.angle_alpha   90.00
_cell.angle_beta   90.00
_cell.angle_gamma   90.00
#
_symmetry.space_group_name_H-M   'P 1'
#
loop_
_entity.id
_entity.type
_entity.pdbx_description
1 polymer ?
#
loop_
_entity_poly.entity_id
_entity_poly.type
_entity_poly.pdbx_seq_one_letter_code
_entity_poly.pdbx_strand_id
1 'polypeptide(L)' 'MLPFKKPKGKTALKKLKVFISVPEDLKDQQMITLKEAQAEKLKGPYFTLAELAKEIGWNKGE' A
#
# COMPACT_ATOMS: atom_id res chain seq x y z
N MET A 1 -8.58 2.80 -10.14
CA MET A 1 -9.25 2.81 -8.83
C MET A 1 -10.60 2.12 -8.93
N LEU A 2 -11.09 1.53 -7.83
CA LEU A 2 -12.33 0.74 -7.82
C LEU A 2 -13.59 1.64 -7.72
N PRO A 3 -14.71 1.30 -8.39
CA PRO A 3 -15.98 2.01 -8.24
C PRO A 3 -16.69 1.62 -6.93
N PHE A 4 -16.14 2.01 -5.78
CA PHE A 4 -16.55 1.55 -4.44
C PHE A 4 -18.01 1.83 -4.06
N LYS A 5 -18.68 2.77 -4.74
CA LYS A 5 -20.11 3.04 -4.53
C LYS A 5 -21.02 1.94 -5.09
N LYS A 6 -20.56 1.22 -6.13
CA LYS A 6 -21.32 0.12 -6.76
C LYS A 6 -21.10 -1.19 -5.99
N PRO A 7 -22.08 -2.12 -5.96
CA PRO A 7 -21.94 -3.42 -5.29
C PRO A 7 -20.67 -4.17 -5.72
N LYS A 8 -20.38 -4.20 -7.04
CA LYS A 8 -19.16 -4.82 -7.59
C LYS A 8 -17.87 -4.22 -7.00
N GLY A 9 -17.82 -2.89 -6.83
CA GLY A 9 -16.66 -2.22 -6.25
C GLY A 9 -16.50 -2.50 -4.76
N LYS A 10 -17.61 -2.55 -4.00
CA LYS A 10 -17.58 -2.96 -2.58
C LYS A 10 -17.04 -4.37 -2.42
N THR A 11 -17.48 -5.31 -3.26
CA THR A 11 -16.97 -6.69 -3.22
C THR A 11 -15.49 -6.78 -3.59
N ALA A 12 -15.02 -5.99 -4.56
CA ALA A 12 -13.61 -5.94 -4.92
C ALA A 12 -12.74 -5.35 -3.81
N LEU A 13 -13.20 -4.28 -3.16
CA LEU A 13 -12.46 -3.65 -2.04
C LEU A 13 -12.30 -4.62 -0.86
N LYS A 14 -13.32 -5.42 -0.55
CA LYS A 14 -13.26 -6.45 0.50
C LYS A 14 -12.19 -7.53 0.28
N LYS A 15 -11.77 -7.77 -0.97
CA LYS A 15 -10.75 -8.79 -1.30
C LYS A 15 -9.32 -8.28 -1.07
N LEU A 16 -9.13 -6.96 -1.07
CA LEU A 16 -7.82 -6.34 -0.90
C LEU A 16 -7.55 -6.11 0.59
N LYS A 17 -6.44 -6.64 1.09
CA LYS A 17 -5.93 -6.36 2.44
C LYS A 17 -4.61 -5.62 2.32
N VAL A 18 -4.43 -4.57 3.11
CA VAL A 18 -3.23 -3.73 3.13
C VAL A 18 -2.72 -3.66 4.57
N PHE A 19 -1.42 -3.86 4.74
CA PHE A 19 -0.76 -3.89 6.04
C PHE A 19 0.42 -2.93 6.04
N ILE A 20 0.74 -2.40 7.21
CA ILE A 20 2.00 -1.69 7.45
C ILE A 20 3.00 -2.74 7.91
N SER A 21 4.04 -2.97 7.12
CA SER A 21 4.97 -4.12 7.25
C SER A 21 4.34 -5.47 6.86
N VAL A 22 5.16 -6.53 6.84
CA VAL A 22 4.74 -7.88 6.46
C VAL A 22 4.25 -8.64 7.71
N PRO A 23 2.98 -9.08 7.74
CA PRO A 23 2.46 -9.93 8.82
C PRO A 23 3.23 -11.25 8.93
N GLU A 24 3.30 -11.83 10.14
CA GLU A 24 4.06 -13.07 10.38
C GLU A 24 3.60 -14.23 9.50
N ASP A 25 2.28 -14.37 9.35
CA ASP A 25 1.66 -15.41 8.51
C ASP A 25 2.03 -15.30 7.02
N LEU A 26 2.56 -14.16 6.59
CA LEU A 26 2.90 -13.86 5.20
C LEU A 26 4.41 -13.72 4.96
N LYS A 27 5.26 -13.85 5.99
CA LYS A 27 6.73 -13.69 5.88
C LYS A 27 7.36 -14.66 4.89
N ASP A 28 6.88 -15.90 4.85
CA ASP A 28 7.44 -16.98 4.03
C ASP A 28 6.78 -17.10 2.64
N GLN A 29 5.83 -16.22 2.32
CA GLN A 29 5.16 -16.24 1.02
C GLN A 29 5.98 -15.53 -0.07
N GLN A 30 5.88 -16.02 -1.30
CA GLN A 30 6.51 -15.38 -2.45
C GLN A 30 5.86 -14.02 -2.73
N MET A 31 6.63 -12.95 -2.56
CA MET A 31 6.21 -11.60 -2.88
C MET A 31 6.43 -11.31 -4.37
N ILE A 32 5.39 -10.77 -5.02
CA ILE A 32 5.45 -10.35 -6.41
C ILE A 32 5.66 -8.84 -6.46
N THR A 33 6.74 -8.40 -7.12
CA THR A 33 7.01 -6.98 -7.38
C THR A 33 6.47 -6.57 -8.74
N LEU A 34 5.57 -5.60 -8.78
CA LEU A 34 5.04 -5.04 -10.01
C LEU A 34 6.02 -4.01 -10.58
N LYS A 35 6.79 -4.40 -11.62
CA LYS A 35 7.80 -3.54 -12.29
C LYS A 35 7.22 -2.21 -12.78
N GLU A 36 5.93 -2.19 -13.12
CA GLU A 36 5.26 -0.99 -13.59
C GLU A 36 5.05 0.09 -12.53
N ALA A 37 5.05 -0.29 -11.26
CA ALA A 37 4.81 0.58 -10.11
C ALA A 37 6.10 0.91 -9.33
N GLN A 38 7.28 0.70 -9.92
CA GLN A 38 8.57 0.99 -9.28
C GLN A 38 8.91 2.49 -9.29
N ALA A 39 9.50 2.96 -8.19
CA ALA A 39 9.95 4.35 -8.04
C ALA A 39 11.07 4.72 -9.02
N GLU A 40 11.81 3.75 -9.55
CA GLU A 40 12.84 3.95 -10.59
C GLU A 40 12.29 4.64 -11.86
N LYS A 41 10.98 4.54 -12.11
CA LYS A 41 10.32 5.23 -13.22
C LYS A 41 10.08 6.72 -12.98
N LEU A 42 10.25 7.19 -11.75
CA LEU A 42 10.04 8.59 -11.38
C LEU A 42 11.27 9.39 -11.78
N LYS A 43 11.06 10.52 -12.47
CA LYS A 43 12.14 11.41 -12.95
C LYS A 43 12.36 12.64 -12.06
N GLY A 44 11.53 12.84 -11.04
CA GLY A 44 11.54 14.04 -10.19
C GLY A 44 11.73 13.70 -8.71
N PRO A 45 11.75 14.73 -7.84
CA PRO A 45 11.76 14.54 -6.40
C PRO A 45 10.60 13.64 -5.97
N TYR A 46 10.88 12.70 -5.08
CA TYR A 46 9.89 11.82 -4.48
C TYR A 46 10.13 11.77 -2.98
N PHE A 47 9.09 11.37 -2.26
CA PHE A 47 9.12 11.16 -0.81
C PHE A 47 8.42 9.83 -0.52
N THR A 48 8.63 9.31 0.67
CA THR A 48 8.03 8.07 1.13
C THR A 48 6.69 8.35 1.82
N LEU A 49 5.74 7.42 1.71
CA LEU A 49 4.47 7.53 2.43
C LEU A 49 4.66 7.63 3.94
N ALA A 50 5.73 7.04 4.48
CA ALA A 50 6.06 7.09 5.90
C ALA A 50 6.43 8.50 6.37
N GLU A 51 7.17 9.27 5.58
CA GLU A 51 7.50 10.67 5.89
C GLU A 51 6.23 11.52 5.96
N LEU A 52 5.37 11.45 4.93
CA LEU A 52 4.11 12.19 4.95
C LEU A 52 3.20 11.76 6.09
N ALA A 53 3.11 10.46 6.37
CA ALA A 53 2.29 9.95 7.45
C ALA A 53 2.74 10.53 8.81
N LYS A 54 4.05 10.62 9.06
CA LYS A 54 4.60 11.24 10.27
C LYS A 54 4.19 12.70 10.41
N GLU A 55 4.26 13.48 9.32
CA GLU A 55 3.90 14.90 9.32
C GLU A 55 2.41 15.14 9.62
N ILE A 56 1.52 14.22 9.22
CA ILE A 56 0.08 14.30 9.52
C ILE A 56 -0.30 13.69 10.87
N GLY A 57 0.69 13.37 11.72
CA GLY A 57 0.47 12.88 13.08
C GLY A 57 0.32 11.36 13.21
N TRP A 58 0.75 10.58 12.22
CA TRP A 58 0.84 9.13 12.40
C TRP A 58 1.99 8.80 13.37
N ASN A 59 1.62 8.38 14.58
CA ASN A 59 2.55 7.79 15.53
C ASN A 59 2.70 6.31 15.19
N LYS A 60 3.87 5.96 14.66
CA LYS A 60 4.32 4.57 14.54
C LYS A 60 4.53 4.08 15.98
N GLY A 61 3.46 3.55 16.58
CA GLY A 61 3.50 3.07 17.96
C GLY A 61 4.72 2.17 18.15
N GLU A 62 5.55 2.55 19.12
CA GLU A 62 6.57 1.65 19.69
C GLU A 62 5.89 0.46 20.37
#